data_AF-A0A9D6TNE1-F1
#
_entry.id   AF-A0A9D6TNE1-F1
#
_cell.length_a   1.000
_cell.length_b   1.000
_cell.length_c   1.000
_cell.angle_alpha   90.00
_cell.angle_beta   90.00
_cell.angle_gamma   90.00
#
_symmetry.space_group_name_H-M   'P 1'
#
loop_
_entity.id
_entity.type
_entity.pdbx_description
1 polymer ?
#
loop_
_entity_poly.entity_id
_entity_poly.type
_entity_poly.pdbx_seq_one_letter_code
_entity_poly.pdbx_strand_id
1 'polypeptide(L)'
;MNRFPFTVFALLLLATAVRAQVEFSGILAMPGKTLFALTNTATSKTEWVALHDRFAGFVVTSYDRPTDTLTLLRNGTATRVRLKDDAKVQSLRFELTGTITFGTGEIIEIERATLLFDQENVFPLKDGIIYRITPTRRPDGTLMYRIVIEQQIAENRIDRLSAPTVITLPNQTFSIRIGEYGFSFTPKFP
;
A
#
# COMPACT_ATOMS: atom_id res chain seq x y z
N MET A 1 65.45 22.84 23.85
CA MET A 1 64.64 21.59 23.84
C MET A 1 63.19 21.94 24.18
N ASN A 2 62.26 21.20 23.58
CA ASN A 2 60.80 21.16 23.77
C ASN A 2 59.94 21.92 22.76
N ARG A 3 59.67 21.22 21.66
CA ARG A 3 58.52 21.38 20.77
C ARG A 3 57.39 20.49 21.31
N PHE A 4 56.18 21.02 21.45
CA PHE A 4 54.96 20.21 21.56
C PHE A 4 54.06 20.55 20.36
N PRO A 5 53.59 19.54 19.58
CA PRO A 5 52.80 19.78 18.39
C PRO A 5 51.33 20.03 18.76
N PHE A 6 50.74 21.04 18.13
CA PHE A 6 49.29 21.25 18.08
C PHE A 6 48.64 20.10 17.29
N THR A 7 47.96 19.18 17.98
CA THR A 7 47.09 18.19 17.33
C THR A 7 45.76 18.89 17.00
N VAL A 8 45.57 19.26 15.74
CA VAL A 8 44.26 19.68 15.22
C VAL A 8 43.44 18.42 14.97
N PHE A 9 42.45 18.18 15.83
CA PHE A 9 41.48 17.09 15.67
C PHE A 9 40.41 17.54 14.65
N ALA A 10 40.56 17.14 13.39
CA ALA A 10 39.55 17.35 12.36
C ALA A 10 38.37 16.41 12.64
N LEU A 11 37.31 16.96 13.25
CA LEU A 11 36.04 16.27 13.47
C LEU A 11 35.31 16.16 12.13
N LEU A 12 35.50 15.03 11.43
CA LEU A 12 34.72 14.68 10.24
C LEU A 12 33.28 14.41 10.69
N LEU A 13 32.38 15.38 10.52
CA LEU A 13 30.94 15.18 10.65
C LEU A 13 30.49 14.24 9.53
N LEU A 14 30.37 12.95 9.84
CA LEU A 14 29.63 12.01 8.99
C LEU A 14 28.19 12.52 8.91
N ALA A 15 27.81 13.07 7.76
CA ALA A 15 26.43 13.27 7.41
C ALA A 15 25.75 11.90 7.40
N THR A 16 25.10 11.55 8.50
CA THR A 16 24.16 10.43 8.53
C THR A 16 23.02 10.81 7.60
N ALA A 17 23.01 10.22 6.41
CA ALA A 17 21.86 10.31 5.51
C ALA A 17 20.66 9.78 6.30
N VAL A 18 19.78 10.70 6.71
CA VAL A 18 18.50 10.39 7.33
C VAL A 18 17.77 9.48 6.35
N ARG A 19 17.69 8.19 6.71
CA ARG A 19 16.93 7.17 5.97
C ARG A 19 15.51 7.68 5.77
N ALA A 20 14.94 7.37 4.60
CA ALA A 20 13.67 7.91 4.12
C ALA A 20 12.58 7.93 5.21
N GLN A 21 12.06 9.13 5.51
CA GLN A 21 10.99 9.35 6.48
C GLN A 21 9.63 8.82 5.99
N VAL A 22 9.54 8.48 4.71
CA VAL A 22 8.35 7.97 4.04
C VAL A 22 8.73 6.72 3.26
N GLU A 23 7.92 5.68 3.43
CA GLU A 23 7.99 4.43 2.68
C GLU A 23 6.78 4.34 1.76
N PHE A 24 6.99 3.90 0.52
CA PHE A 24 5.91 3.60 -0.43
C PHE A 24 5.64 2.10 -0.38
N SER A 25 4.46 1.70 0.11
CA SER A 25 4.17 0.32 0.50
C SER A 25 3.08 -0.38 -0.31
N GLY A 26 2.29 0.34 -1.11
CA GLY A 26 1.22 -0.27 -1.91
C GLY A 26 0.58 0.65 -2.94
N ILE A 27 -0.02 0.04 -3.96
CA ILE A 27 -0.71 0.73 -5.05
C ILE A 27 -2.15 0.23 -5.10
N LEU A 28 -3.09 1.14 -5.37
CA LEU A 28 -4.45 0.84 -5.81
C LEU A 28 -4.74 1.68 -7.04
N ALA A 29 -4.73 1.05 -8.22
CA ALA A 29 -5.01 1.68 -9.50
C ALA A 29 -6.40 1.28 -10.00
N MET A 30 -7.19 2.28 -10.34
CA MET A 30 -8.51 2.21 -10.94
C MET A 30 -8.54 3.15 -12.17
N PRO A 31 -9.48 2.98 -13.09
CA PRO A 31 -9.64 3.91 -14.21
C PRO A 31 -9.72 5.37 -13.73
N GLY A 32 -8.78 6.20 -14.18
CA GLY A 32 -8.73 7.63 -13.85
C GLY A 32 -8.29 7.97 -12.42
N LYS A 33 -7.99 6.99 -11.56
CA LYS A 33 -7.55 7.25 -10.17
C LYS A 33 -6.56 6.20 -9.68
N THR A 34 -5.40 6.67 -9.23
CA THR A 34 -4.41 5.84 -8.53
C THR A 34 -4.17 6.39 -7.14
N LEU A 35 -4.20 5.49 -6.15
CA LEU A 35 -3.85 5.77 -4.77
C LEU A 35 -2.55 5.03 -4.41
N PHE A 36 -1.77 5.65 -3.56
CA PHE A 36 -0.49 5.16 -3.07
C PHE A 36 -0.53 5.07 -1.55
N ALA A 37 -0.25 3.89 -1.00
CA ALA A 37 -0.05 3.72 0.43
C ALA A 37 1.34 4.25 0.80
N LEU A 38 1.36 5.33 1.58
CA LEU A 38 2.57 5.91 2.14
C LEU A 38 2.60 5.69 3.64
N THR A 39 3.71 5.18 4.15
CA THR A 39 3.95 4.94 5.57
C THR A 39 4.99 5.91 6.10
N ASN A 40 4.64 6.66 7.14
CA ASN A 40 5.60 7.48 7.85
C ASN A 40 6.39 6.57 8.79
N THR A 41 7.68 6.39 8.50
CA THR A 41 8.53 5.41 9.20
C THR A 41 8.78 5.77 10.67
N ALA A 42 8.60 7.04 11.05
CA ALA A 42 8.74 7.48 12.45
C ALA A 42 7.49 7.19 13.30
N THR A 43 6.30 7.22 12.70
CA THR A 43 5.03 7.04 13.42
C THR A 43 4.34 5.70 13.12
N SER A 44 4.83 4.96 12.13
CA SER A 44 4.18 3.78 11.54
C SER A 44 2.77 4.04 11.00
N LYS A 45 2.38 5.32 10.82
CA LYS A 45 1.08 5.67 10.25
C LYS A 45 1.13 5.49 8.74
N THR A 46 0.15 4.76 8.20
CA THR A 46 -0.05 4.59 6.75
C THR A 46 -1.30 5.34 6.31
N GLU A 47 -1.19 6.06 5.20
CA GLU A 47 -2.33 6.71 4.54
C GLU A 47 -2.29 6.43 3.03
N TRP A 48 -3.46 6.41 2.42
CA TRP A 48 -3.60 6.33 0.97
C TRP A 48 -3.77 7.72 0.41
N VAL A 49 -2.89 8.10 -0.52
CA VAL A 49 -2.87 9.43 -1.13
C VAL A 49 -2.84 9.33 -2.65
N ALA A 50 -3.43 10.30 -3.33
CA ALA A 50 -3.37 10.43 -4.78
C ALA A 50 -2.16 11.27 -5.21
N LEU A 51 -1.98 11.43 -6.53
CA LEU A 51 -1.12 12.48 -7.06
C LEU A 51 -1.60 13.86 -6.58
N HIS A 52 -0.66 14.74 -6.28
CA HIS A 52 -0.84 16.09 -5.74
C HIS A 52 -1.33 16.19 -4.28
N ASP A 53 -1.69 15.07 -3.66
CA ASP A 53 -2.00 15.03 -2.24
C ASP A 53 -0.76 15.22 -1.36
N ARG A 54 -1.02 15.54 -0.08
CA ARG A 54 -0.01 15.73 0.95
C ARG A 54 0.03 14.55 1.92
N PHE A 55 1.23 14.12 2.28
CA PHE A 55 1.48 13.11 3.32
C PHE A 55 2.71 13.48 4.15
N ALA A 56 2.58 13.55 5.48
CA ALA A 56 3.70 13.84 6.38
C ALA A 56 4.57 15.06 5.98
N GLY A 57 3.95 16.09 5.39
CA GLY A 57 4.63 17.30 4.91
C GLY A 57 5.23 17.20 3.50
N PHE A 58 5.16 16.04 2.85
CA PHE A 58 5.52 15.84 1.45
C PHE A 58 4.30 16.01 0.54
N VAL A 59 4.49 16.47 -0.69
CA VAL A 59 3.50 16.46 -1.79
C VAL A 59 3.90 15.36 -2.77
N VAL A 60 2.96 14.52 -3.19
CA VAL A 60 3.20 13.53 -4.26
C VAL A 60 3.14 14.25 -5.61
N THR A 61 4.25 14.34 -6.33
CA THR A 61 4.33 15.18 -7.55
C THR A 61 4.32 14.38 -8.84
N SER A 62 4.83 13.15 -8.84
CA SER A 62 4.79 12.27 -10.00
C SER A 62 4.88 10.80 -9.58
N TYR A 63 4.42 9.93 -10.49
CA TYR A 63 4.52 8.49 -10.38
C TYR A 63 5.05 7.92 -11.70
N ASP A 64 6.14 7.17 -11.62
CA ASP A 64 6.76 6.45 -12.72
C ASP A 64 6.38 4.98 -12.63
N ARG A 65 5.37 4.58 -13.41
CA ARG A 65 4.76 3.23 -13.37
C ARG A 65 5.75 2.10 -13.71
N PRO A 66 6.59 2.19 -14.76
CA PRO A 66 7.57 1.15 -15.06
C PRO A 66 8.51 0.78 -13.92
N THR A 67 8.88 1.75 -13.09
CA THR A 67 9.84 1.54 -11.99
C THR A 67 9.18 1.48 -10.61
N ASP A 68 7.87 1.69 -10.55
CA ASP A 68 7.10 1.94 -9.33
C ASP A 68 7.76 2.97 -8.42
N THR A 69 8.12 4.13 -8.98
CA THR A 69 8.78 5.21 -8.23
C THR A 69 7.89 6.44 -8.10
N LEU A 70 7.72 6.92 -6.88
CA LEU A 70 7.10 8.21 -6.59
C LEU A 70 8.16 9.30 -6.46
N THR A 71 7.82 10.50 -6.93
CA THR A 71 8.58 11.72 -6.60
C THR A 71 7.80 12.53 -5.57
N LEU A 72 8.41 12.72 -4.39
CA LEU A 72 7.87 13.44 -3.26
C LEU A 72 8.58 14.79 -3.12
N LEU A 73 7.83 15.89 -2.96
CA LEU A 73 8.40 17.23 -2.79
C LEU A 73 8.16 17.73 -1.37
N ARG A 74 9.21 18.20 -0.70
CA ARG A 74 9.10 18.90 0.60
C ARG A 74 10.09 20.06 0.63
N ASN A 75 9.60 21.27 0.92
CA ASN A 75 10.41 22.48 1.00
C ASN A 75 11.32 22.71 -0.22
N GLY A 76 10.83 22.42 -1.43
CA GLY A 76 11.59 22.56 -2.68
C GLY A 76 12.55 21.40 -2.99
N THR A 77 12.74 20.45 -2.08
CA THR A 77 13.58 19.26 -2.30
C THR A 77 12.76 18.09 -2.79
N ALA A 78 13.08 17.56 -3.96
CA ALA A 78 12.49 16.35 -4.51
C ALA A 78 13.21 15.10 -3.99
N THR A 79 12.44 14.10 -3.56
CA THR A 79 12.93 12.79 -3.12
C THR A 79 12.23 11.70 -3.92
N ARG A 80 12.98 10.74 -4.45
CA ARG A 80 12.41 9.57 -5.13
C ARG A 80 12.27 8.41 -4.16
N VAL A 81 11.10 7.80 -4.11
CA VAL A 81 10.80 6.64 -3.26
C VAL A 81 10.23 5.53 -4.14
N ARG A 82 10.93 4.40 -4.21
CA ARG A 82 10.48 3.21 -4.92
C ARG A 82 9.51 2.41 -4.04
N LEU A 83 8.53 1.75 -4.66
CA LEU A 83 7.68 0.78 -3.98
C LEU A 83 8.58 -0.26 -3.32
N LYS A 84 8.42 -0.42 -2.01
CA LYS A 84 9.29 -1.27 -1.18
C LYS A 84 9.49 -2.64 -1.81
N ASP A 85 10.72 -2.96 -2.17
CA ASP A 85 11.06 -4.15 -2.96
C ASP A 85 12.20 -4.96 -2.34
N ASP A 86 12.43 -4.82 -1.03
CA ASP A 86 13.38 -5.71 -0.35
C ASP A 86 12.98 -7.18 -0.54
N ALA A 87 13.97 -8.08 -0.59
CA ALA A 87 13.76 -9.48 -0.97
C ALA A 87 12.66 -10.18 -0.14
N LYS A 88 12.54 -9.81 1.15
CA LYS A 88 11.50 -10.33 2.04
C LYS A 88 10.13 -9.83 1.58
N VAL A 89 9.95 -8.54 1.39
CA VAL A 89 8.69 -7.95 0.92
C VAL A 89 8.31 -8.45 -0.47
N GLN A 90 9.27 -8.56 -1.38
CA GLN A 90 9.02 -9.04 -2.73
C GLN A 90 8.46 -10.47 -2.72
N SER A 91 9.01 -11.36 -1.88
CA SER A 91 8.52 -12.75 -1.76
C SER A 91 7.10 -12.87 -1.20
N LEU A 92 6.64 -11.85 -0.45
CA LEU A 92 5.33 -11.81 0.18
C LEU A 92 4.32 -11.01 -0.65
N ARG A 93 4.77 -10.31 -1.70
CA ARG A 93 3.92 -9.43 -2.50
C ARG A 93 3.33 -10.14 -3.70
N PHE A 94 2.09 -9.79 -4.00
CA PHE A 94 1.43 -10.10 -5.26
C PHE A 94 0.44 -8.99 -5.62
N GLU A 95 -0.14 -9.08 -6.80
CA GLU A 95 -1.12 -8.10 -7.29
C GLU A 95 -2.50 -8.74 -7.44
N LEU A 96 -3.55 -7.95 -7.21
CA LEU A 96 -4.91 -8.29 -7.60
C LEU A 96 -5.34 -7.41 -8.77
N THR A 97 -6.00 -8.01 -9.75
CA THR A 97 -6.79 -7.31 -10.77
C THR A 97 -8.22 -7.85 -10.74
N GLY A 98 -9.18 -7.08 -11.25
CA GLY A 98 -10.56 -7.55 -11.37
C GLY A 98 -11.58 -6.44 -11.19
N THR A 99 -12.72 -6.74 -10.57
CA THR A 99 -13.83 -5.81 -10.45
C THR A 99 -14.45 -5.80 -9.07
N ILE A 100 -15.01 -4.65 -8.71
CA ILE A 100 -15.86 -4.45 -7.55
C ILE A 100 -17.20 -3.94 -8.06
N THR A 101 -18.29 -4.57 -7.64
CA THR A 101 -19.66 -4.15 -7.92
C THR A 101 -20.28 -3.56 -6.66
N PHE A 102 -20.87 -2.37 -6.76
CA PHE A 102 -21.56 -1.69 -5.67
C PHE A 102 -23.07 -1.63 -5.94
N GLY A 103 -23.87 -1.99 -4.93
CA GLY A 103 -25.32 -1.75 -4.91
C GLY A 103 -26.04 -2.23 -6.17
N THR A 104 -26.73 -1.32 -6.85
CA THR A 104 -27.57 -1.58 -8.03
C THR A 104 -26.80 -1.82 -9.33
N GLY A 105 -25.48 -2.03 -9.27
CA GLY A 105 -24.70 -2.50 -10.42
C GLY A 105 -23.60 -1.57 -10.92
N GLU A 106 -23.20 -0.56 -10.14
CA GLU A 106 -21.99 0.20 -10.47
C GLU A 106 -20.78 -0.73 -10.38
N ILE A 107 -19.93 -0.73 -11.41
CA ILE A 107 -18.73 -1.57 -11.47
C ILE A 107 -17.49 -0.67 -11.50
N ILE A 108 -16.56 -0.93 -10.58
CA ILE A 108 -15.23 -0.36 -10.59
C ILE A 108 -14.25 -1.45 -11.02
N GLU A 109 -13.45 -1.16 -12.04
CA GLU A 109 -12.32 -1.99 -12.43
C GLU A 109 -11.12 -1.69 -11.52
N ILE A 110 -10.48 -2.75 -11.03
CA ILE A 110 -9.21 -2.72 -10.34
C ILE A 110 -8.14 -3.15 -11.34
N GLU A 111 -7.41 -2.17 -11.87
CA GLU A 111 -6.30 -2.43 -12.78
C GLU A 111 -5.12 -3.07 -12.05
N ARG A 112 -4.92 -2.68 -10.78
CA ARG A 112 -3.82 -3.16 -9.94
C ARG A 112 -4.08 -2.84 -8.47
N ALA A 113 -4.03 -3.83 -7.59
CA ALA A 113 -3.94 -3.64 -6.15
C ALA A 113 -2.76 -4.44 -5.58
N THR A 114 -1.87 -3.81 -4.82
CA THR A 114 -0.72 -4.47 -4.19
C THR A 114 -1.10 -5.11 -2.86
N LEU A 115 -0.86 -6.40 -2.69
CA LEU A 115 -1.12 -7.13 -1.45
C LEU A 115 0.14 -7.78 -0.90
N LEU A 116 0.20 -7.91 0.42
CA LEU A 116 1.19 -8.70 1.15
C LEU A 116 0.53 -9.90 1.82
N PHE A 117 1.16 -11.06 1.72
CA PHE A 117 0.79 -12.26 2.47
C PHE A 117 0.91 -12.06 3.98
N ASP A 118 -0.02 -12.70 4.69
CA ASP A 118 -0.07 -12.79 6.15
C ASP A 118 -0.20 -11.43 6.86
N GLN A 119 -0.67 -10.43 6.11
CA GLN A 119 -0.93 -9.09 6.60
C GLN A 119 -2.34 -8.66 6.18
N GLU A 120 -2.97 -7.82 7.01
CA GLU A 120 -4.20 -7.15 6.60
C GLU A 120 -3.86 -6.05 5.59
N ASN A 121 -4.37 -6.20 4.38
CA ASN A 121 -4.26 -5.19 3.33
C ASN A 121 -5.56 -4.38 3.33
N VAL A 122 -5.44 -3.07 3.45
CA VAL A 122 -6.56 -2.16 3.65
C VAL A 122 -6.64 -1.24 2.45
N PHE A 123 -7.76 -1.25 1.74
CA PHE A 123 -7.98 -0.46 0.53
C PHE A 123 -9.17 0.48 0.72
N PRO A 124 -8.97 1.80 0.64
CA PRO A 124 -10.09 2.74 0.61
C PRO A 124 -10.76 2.67 -0.75
N LEU A 125 -12.06 2.40 -0.72
CA LEU A 125 -12.93 2.44 -1.89
C LEU A 125 -13.71 3.77 -1.87
N LYS A 126 -14.76 3.87 -2.69
CA LYS A 126 -15.64 5.04 -2.73
C LYS A 126 -16.59 5.09 -1.53
N ASP A 127 -17.21 6.25 -1.31
CA ASP A 127 -18.31 6.45 -0.35
C ASP A 127 -18.00 6.02 1.10
N GLY A 128 -16.74 6.16 1.53
CA GLY A 128 -16.30 5.80 2.89
C GLY A 128 -16.22 4.29 3.14
N ILE A 129 -16.26 3.48 2.08
CA ILE A 129 -16.13 2.02 2.15
C ILE A 129 -14.65 1.66 2.22
N ILE A 130 -14.29 0.83 3.19
CA ILE A 130 -12.94 0.27 3.37
C ILE A 130 -13.02 -1.24 3.13
N TYR A 131 -12.24 -1.72 2.17
CA TYR A 131 -12.08 -3.14 1.91
C TYR A 131 -10.80 -3.66 2.56
N ARG A 132 -10.95 -4.67 3.41
CA ARG A 132 -9.84 -5.32 4.11
C ARG A 132 -9.73 -6.76 3.63
N ILE A 133 -8.52 -7.17 3.28
CA ILE A 133 -8.22 -8.53 2.84
C ILE A 133 -6.91 -9.03 3.46
N THR A 134 -6.98 -10.21 4.07
CA THR A 134 -5.82 -10.93 4.58
C THR A 134 -5.62 -12.21 3.77
N PRO A 135 -4.68 -12.22 2.81
CA PRO A 135 -4.30 -13.42 2.09
C PRO A 135 -3.29 -14.23 2.90
N THR A 136 -3.46 -15.54 2.97
CA THR A 136 -2.55 -16.48 3.64
C THR A 136 -2.23 -17.64 2.71
N ARG A 137 -0.94 -18.00 2.62
CA ARG A 137 -0.52 -19.22 1.93
C ARG A 137 -0.73 -20.41 2.86
N ARG A 138 -1.40 -21.45 2.35
CA ARG A 138 -1.61 -22.70 3.09
C ARG A 138 -0.50 -23.71 2.77
N PRO A 139 -0.22 -24.68 3.67
CA PRO A 139 0.79 -25.72 3.43
C PRO A 139 0.50 -26.59 2.20
N ASP A 140 -0.77 -26.70 1.80
CA ASP A 140 -1.25 -27.44 0.62
C ASP A 140 -1.05 -26.66 -0.71
N GLY A 141 -0.44 -25.47 -0.66
CA GLY A 141 -0.20 -24.61 -1.83
C GLY A 141 -1.41 -23.77 -2.25
N THR A 142 -2.57 -23.93 -1.60
CA THR A 142 -3.74 -23.07 -1.81
C THR A 142 -3.58 -21.71 -1.11
N LEU A 143 -4.40 -20.76 -1.54
CA LEU A 143 -4.48 -19.43 -0.96
C LEU A 143 -5.80 -19.29 -0.22
N MET A 144 -5.74 -18.76 0.99
CA MET A 144 -6.89 -18.45 1.81
C MET A 144 -7.05 -16.93 1.90
N TYR A 145 -8.26 -16.42 1.72
CA TYR A 145 -8.57 -15.00 1.86
C TYR A 145 -9.62 -14.80 2.94
N ARG A 146 -9.28 -13.99 3.95
CA ARG A 146 -10.25 -13.42 4.89
C ARG A 146 -10.58 -12.01 4.45
N ILE A 147 -11.87 -11.72 4.28
CA ILE A 147 -12.33 -10.46 3.71
C ILE A 147 -13.34 -9.80 4.65
N VAL A 148 -13.16 -8.50 4.84
CA VAL A 148 -14.02 -7.65 5.65
C VAL A 148 -14.28 -6.34 4.90
N ILE A 149 -15.50 -5.85 4.96
CA ILE A 149 -15.86 -4.48 4.57
C ILE A 149 -16.20 -3.69 5.82
N GLU A 150 -15.70 -2.48 5.89
CA GLU A 150 -16.14 -1.47 6.85
C GLU A 150 -16.76 -0.30 6.08
N GLN A 151 -17.90 0.18 6.54
CA GLN A 151 -18.58 1.33 5.96
C GLN A 151 -18.88 2.33 7.06
N GLN A 152 -18.45 3.58 6.87
CA GLN A 152 -18.86 4.65 7.77
C GLN A 152 -20.29 5.08 7.42
N ILE A 153 -21.24 4.75 8.30
CA ILE A 153 -22.67 5.04 8.11
C ILE A 153 -23.14 6.29 8.89
N ALA A 154 -22.33 6.77 9.85
CA ALA A 154 -22.47 8.07 10.52
C ALA A 154 -21.11 8.49 11.10
N GLU A 155 -20.98 9.74 11.58
CA GLU A 155 -19.72 10.28 12.12
C GLU A 155 -19.04 9.36 13.17
N ASN A 156 -19.82 8.65 13.98
CA ASN A 156 -19.32 7.74 15.02
C ASN A 156 -19.83 6.30 14.87
N ARG A 157 -20.29 5.89 13.68
CA ARG A 157 -20.83 4.54 13.46
C ARG A 157 -20.23 3.91 12.21
N ILE A 158 -19.54 2.79 12.44
CA ILE A 158 -18.98 1.93 11.40
C ILE A 158 -19.81 0.65 11.38
N ASP A 159 -20.34 0.30 10.22
CA ASP A 159 -20.86 -1.03 9.97
C ASP A 159 -19.74 -1.93 9.44
N ARG A 160 -19.71 -3.20 9.87
CA ARG A 160 -18.66 -4.14 9.53
C ARG A 160 -19.26 -5.45 9.06
N LEU A 161 -19.04 -5.77 7.79
CA LEU A 161 -19.53 -6.98 7.15
C LEU A 161 -18.36 -7.91 6.86
N SER A 162 -18.45 -9.16 7.30
CA SER A 162 -17.43 -10.17 7.04
C SER A 162 -17.92 -11.16 5.99
N ALA A 163 -17.04 -11.52 5.08
CA ALA A 163 -17.28 -12.54 4.08
C ALA A 163 -16.95 -13.94 4.65
N PRO A 164 -17.56 -15.01 4.12
CA PRO A 164 -16.99 -16.34 4.26
C PRO A 164 -15.55 -16.36 3.75
N THR A 165 -14.70 -17.17 4.39
CA THR A 165 -13.34 -17.39 3.92
C THR A 165 -13.35 -18.00 2.53
N VAL A 166 -12.54 -17.45 1.62
CA VAL A 166 -12.36 -17.98 0.26
C VAL A 166 -11.07 -18.79 0.20
N ILE A 167 -11.09 -19.95 -0.44
CA ILE A 167 -9.90 -20.76 -0.71
C ILE A 167 -9.79 -20.99 -2.22
N THR A 168 -8.63 -20.68 -2.79
CA THR A 168 -8.37 -20.91 -4.23
C THR A 168 -7.01 -21.52 -4.49
N LEU A 169 -6.83 -22.08 -5.68
CA LEU A 169 -5.49 -22.29 -6.22
C LEU A 169 -4.84 -20.94 -6.57
N PRO A 170 -3.50 -20.86 -6.64
CA PRO A 170 -2.81 -19.69 -7.15
C PRO A 170 -3.27 -19.31 -8.56
N ASN A 171 -3.27 -18.00 -8.87
CA ASN A 171 -3.67 -17.41 -10.16
C ASN A 171 -5.13 -17.66 -10.59
N GLN A 172 -5.95 -18.32 -9.77
CA GLN A 172 -7.38 -18.50 -10.06
C GLN A 172 -8.19 -17.28 -9.66
N THR A 173 -9.15 -16.92 -10.52
CA THR A 173 -10.14 -15.92 -10.18
C THR A 173 -11.02 -16.42 -9.04
N PHE A 174 -11.28 -15.55 -8.07
CA PHE A 174 -12.30 -15.79 -7.06
C PHE A 174 -13.33 -14.69 -7.08
N SER A 175 -14.57 -15.05 -6.73
CA SER A 175 -15.65 -14.10 -6.58
C SER A 175 -16.32 -14.27 -5.23
N ILE A 176 -16.70 -13.15 -4.62
CA ILE A 176 -17.41 -13.15 -3.34
C ILE A 176 -18.43 -12.02 -3.31
N ARG A 177 -19.53 -12.26 -2.61
CA ARG A 177 -20.57 -11.26 -2.34
C ARG A 177 -20.66 -11.01 -0.84
N ILE A 178 -20.70 -9.74 -0.45
CA ILE A 178 -20.79 -9.29 0.93
C ILE A 178 -21.88 -8.22 0.98
N GLY A 179 -23.08 -8.59 1.45
CA GLY A 179 -24.25 -7.73 1.34
C GLY A 179 -24.55 -7.35 -0.12
N GLU A 180 -24.53 -6.05 -0.41
CA GLU A 180 -24.75 -5.50 -1.75
C GLU A 180 -23.47 -5.40 -2.60
N TYR A 181 -22.31 -5.72 -2.04
CA TYR A 181 -21.02 -5.59 -2.71
C TYR A 181 -20.60 -6.91 -3.34
N GLY A 182 -20.23 -6.87 -4.61
CA GLY A 182 -19.64 -8.00 -5.34
C GLY A 182 -18.15 -7.76 -5.58
N PHE A 183 -17.34 -8.80 -5.48
CA PHE A 183 -15.90 -8.75 -5.76
C PHE A 183 -15.57 -9.90 -6.67
N SER A 184 -14.77 -9.65 -7.70
CA SER A 184 -14.23 -10.68 -8.56
C SER A 184 -12.79 -10.36 -8.89
N PHE A 185 -11.85 -11.11 -8.31
CA PHE A 185 -10.42 -10.79 -8.40
C PHE A 185 -9.60 -11.97 -8.87
N THR A 186 -8.52 -11.65 -9.59
CA THR A 186 -7.51 -12.60 -10.04
C THR A 186 -6.16 -12.20 -9.46
N PRO A 187 -5.53 -13.04 -8.62
CA PRO A 187 -4.19 -12.80 -8.15
C PRO A 187 -3.16 -13.00 -9.27
N LYS A 188 -2.16 -12.14 -9.30
CA LYS A 188 -1.00 -12.18 -10.19
C LYS A 188 0.26 -12.22 -9.35
N PHE A 189 0.99 -13.32 -9.43
CA PHE A 189 2.28 -13.46 -8.78
C PHE A 189 3.40 -12.99 -9.72
N PRO A 190 4.47 -12.38 -9.17
CA PRO A 190 5.68 -12.06 -9.94
C PRO A 190 6.40 -13.30 -10.46
#